data_AF-A0A7D4BV54-F1
#
_entry.id   AF-A0A7D4BV54-F1
#
_cell.length_a   1.000
_cell.length_b   1.000
_cell.length_c   1.000
_cell.angle_alpha   90.00
_cell.angle_beta   90.00
_cell.angle_gamma   90.00
#
_symmetry.space_group_name_H-M   'P 1'
#
loop_
_entity.id
_entity.type
_entity.pdbx_description
1 polymer ?
#
loop_
_entity_poly.entity_id
_entity_poly.type
_entity_poly.pdbx_seq_one_letter_code
_entity_poly.pdbx_strand_id
1 'polypeptide(L)'
;MTDIIDKAARALSAGLMLFGIVVLGLVETLAGQPFAPVPMTNEAGDVVATPLIAPEIRTGFVLAGIAVLGLYAAYRLVAPLPDDRGVSHETMAD
;
A
#
# COMPACT_ATOMS: atom_id res chain seq x y z
N MET A 1 -2.43 21.30 -9.33
CA MET A 1 -1.18 20.66 -8.83
C MET A 1 -1.46 19.80 -7.62
N THR A 2 -2.27 20.26 -6.67
CA THR A 2 -2.79 19.48 -5.52
C THR A 2 -3.37 18.13 -5.95
N ASP A 3 -4.21 18.07 -7.00
CA ASP A 3 -4.80 16.81 -7.47
C ASP A 3 -3.77 15.74 -7.89
N ILE A 4 -2.63 16.16 -8.44
CA ILE A 4 -1.56 15.24 -8.84
C ILE A 4 -0.89 14.68 -7.58
N ILE A 5 -0.66 15.50 -6.57
CA ILE A 5 -0.05 15.09 -5.30
C ILE A 5 -1.02 14.18 -4.52
N ASP A 6 -2.30 14.54 -4.45
CA ASP A 6 -3.37 13.70 -3.89
C ASP A 6 -3.41 12.32 -4.54
N LYS A 7 -3.43 12.29 -5.88
CA LYS A 7 -3.48 11.04 -6.64
C LYS A 7 -2.21 10.23 -6.45
N ALA A 8 -1.04 10.87 -6.50
CA ALA A 8 0.24 10.21 -6.31
C ALA A 8 0.37 9.62 -4.92
N ALA A 9 0.00 10.35 -3.86
CA ALA A 9 0.06 9.86 -2.49
C ALA A 9 -0.83 8.62 -2.28
N ARG A 10 -2.07 8.65 -2.77
CA ARG A 10 -3.00 7.52 -2.69
C ARG A 10 -2.52 6.33 -3.51
N ALA A 11 -2.09 6.57 -4.75
CA ALA A 11 -1.62 5.51 -5.66
C ALA A 11 -0.32 4.86 -5.14
N LEU A 12 0.63 5.66 -4.67
CA LEU A 12 1.88 5.16 -4.11
C LEU A 12 1.63 4.37 -2.82
N SER A 13 0.83 4.90 -1.89
CA SER A 13 0.46 4.19 -0.66
C SER A 13 -0.19 2.84 -0.96
N ALA A 14 -1.24 2.83 -1.78
CA ALA A 14 -1.94 1.60 -2.14
C ALA A 14 -1.04 0.63 -2.91
N GLY A 15 -0.23 1.15 -3.83
CA GLY A 15 0.73 0.37 -4.61
C GLY A 15 1.78 -0.32 -3.74
N LEU A 16 2.36 0.39 -2.77
CA LEU A 16 3.33 -0.17 -1.83
C LEU A 16 2.71 -1.29 -0.98
N MET A 17 1.50 -1.08 -0.45
CA MET A 17 0.80 -2.10 0.32
C MET A 17 0.46 -3.34 -0.52
N LEU A 18 -0.10 -3.14 -1.72
CA LEU A 18 -0.43 -4.25 -2.64
C LEU A 18 0.81 -4.99 -3.09
N PHE A 19 1.92 -4.29 -3.33
CA PHE A 19 3.18 -4.92 -3.68
C PHE A 19 3.67 -5.83 -2.56
N GLY A 20 3.75 -5.33 -1.32
CA GLY A 20 4.19 -6.08 -0.16
C GLY A 20 3.33 -7.30 0.17
N ILE A 21 2.00 -7.17 0.03
CA ILE A 21 1.03 -8.21 0.39
C ILE A 21 0.84 -9.20 -0.76
N VAL A 22 0.42 -8.70 -1.92
CA VAL A 22 -0.09 -9.55 -3.02
C VAL A 22 1.04 -9.94 -3.95
N VAL A 23 1.84 -8.97 -4.43
CA VAL A 23 2.86 -9.26 -5.45
C VAL A 23 3.94 -10.16 -4.88
N LEU A 24 4.51 -9.82 -3.72
CA LEU A 24 5.54 -10.65 -3.08
C LEU A 24 4.96 -12.01 -2.65
N GLY A 25 3.69 -12.08 -2.23
CA GLY A 25 2.98 -13.33 -1.92
C GLY A 25 2.86 -14.25 -3.13
N LEU A 26 2.47 -13.66 -4.26
CA LEU A 26 2.28 -14.36 -5.52
C LEU A 26 3.62 -14.88 -6.07
N VAL A 27 4.69 -14.08 -6.00
CA VAL A 27 6.03 -14.49 -6.43
C VAL A 27 6.47 -15.76 -5.69
N GLU A 28 6.31 -15.82 -4.38
CA GLU A 28 6.70 -17.01 -3.61
C GLU A 28 5.80 -18.21 -3.87
N THR A 29 4.51 -17.98 -4.07
CA THR A 29 3.57 -19.05 -4.43
C THR A 29 3.95 -19.67 -5.77
N LEU A 30 4.32 -18.84 -6.75
CA LEU A 30 4.73 -19.29 -8.08
C LEU A 30 6.14 -19.89 -8.10
N ALA A 31 7.03 -19.47 -7.19
CA ALA A 31 8.36 -20.07 -7.03
C ALA A 31 8.28 -21.53 -6.56
N GLY A 32 7.29 -21.86 -5.72
CA GLY A 32 7.07 -23.22 -5.23
C GLY A 32 8.18 -23.70 -4.29
N GLN A 33 8.15 -25.00 -3.95
CA GLN A 33 9.08 -25.59 -2.98
C GLN A 33 10.55 -25.43 -3.41
N PRO A 34 11.47 -25.07 -2.48
CA PRO A 34 11.31 -25.04 -1.01
C PRO A 34 10.76 -23.71 -0.46
N PHE A 35 10.16 -22.86 -1.30
CA PHE A 35 9.64 -21.56 -0.89
C PHE A 35 8.13 -21.55 -0.69
N ALA A 36 7.68 -20.82 0.34
CA ALA A 36 6.27 -20.57 0.59
C ALA A 36 6.07 -19.27 1.41
N PRO A 37 4.93 -18.56 1.25
CA PRO A 37 4.61 -17.36 2.02
C PRO A 37 4.60 -17.48 3.53
N VAL A 38 4.41 -18.70 4.03
CA VAL A 38 4.38 -19.05 5.44
C VAL A 38 5.14 -20.37 5.57
N PRO A 39 5.90 -20.60 6.66
CA PRO A 39 6.52 -21.88 6.91
C PRO A 39 5.49 -23.02 6.82
N MET A 40 5.80 -24.05 6.04
CA MET A 40 4.96 -25.24 5.91
C MET A 40 5.67 -26.44 6.51
N THR A 41 4.91 -27.30 7.20
CA THR A 41 5.41 -28.53 7.83
C THR A 41 4.77 -29.77 7.23
N ASN A 42 5.50 -30.89 7.24
CA ASN A 42 4.94 -32.21 6.91
C ASN A 42 4.22 -32.83 8.14
N GLU A 43 3.67 -34.04 7.99
CA GLU A 43 3.02 -34.76 9.11
C GLU A 43 3.98 -35.12 10.25
N ALA A 44 5.29 -35.19 9.98
CA ALA A 44 6.33 -35.41 11.00
C ALA A 44 6.72 -34.12 11.74
N GLY A 45 6.25 -32.95 11.30
CA GLY A 45 6.59 -31.65 11.86
C GLY A 45 7.86 -31.02 11.29
N ASP A 46 8.49 -31.63 10.29
CA ASP A 46 9.65 -31.05 9.62
C ASP A 46 9.22 -29.89 8.72
N VAL A 47 10.00 -28.80 8.73
CA VAL A 47 9.77 -27.65 7.85
C VAL A 47 10.18 -28.01 6.43
N VAL A 48 9.21 -28.04 5.52
CA VAL A 48 9.41 -28.37 4.10
C VAL A 48 9.48 -27.13 3.21
N ALA A 49 8.97 -25.99 3.70
CA ALA A 49 8.98 -24.73 2.96
C ALA A 49 9.23 -23.53 3.87
N THR A 50 9.94 -22.52 3.36
CA THR A 50 10.21 -21.26 4.08
C THR A 50 10.04 -20.05 3.18
N PRO A 51 9.84 -18.83 3.73
CA PRO A 51 9.80 -17.62 2.91
C PRO A 51 11.12 -17.42 2.14
N LEU A 52 11.02 -17.15 0.84
CA LEU A 52 12.12 -16.69 -0.01
C LEU A 52 12.47 -15.24 0.30
N ILE A 53 11.44 -14.43 0.51
CA ILE A 53 11.51 -13.02 0.83
C ILE A 53 11.22 -12.87 2.31
N ALA A 54 12.18 -12.30 3.01
CA ALA A 54 12.12 -12.12 4.45
C ALA A 54 10.82 -11.37 4.86
N PRO A 55 10.11 -11.82 5.90
CA PRO A 55 8.87 -11.19 6.36
C PRO A 55 9.00 -9.69 6.64
N GLU A 56 10.18 -9.25 7.05
CA GLU A 56 10.51 -7.85 7.35
C GLU A 56 10.45 -6.98 6.08
N ILE A 57 10.81 -7.51 4.91
CA ILE A 57 10.72 -6.79 3.65
C ILE A 57 9.25 -6.56 3.27
N ARG A 58 8.40 -7.58 3.45
CA ARG A 58 6.96 -7.48 3.18
C ARG A 58 6.29 -6.46 4.09
N THR A 59 6.53 -6.60 5.40
CA THR A 59 6.02 -5.65 6.39
C THR A 59 6.61 -4.26 6.14
N GLY A 60 7.86 -4.17 5.70
CA GLY A 60 8.50 -2.91 5.29
C GLY A 60 7.75 -2.18 4.19
N PHE A 61 7.33 -2.88 3.12
CA PHE A 61 6.50 -2.29 2.06
C PHE A 61 5.13 -1.81 2.58
N VAL A 62 4.47 -2.59 3.44
CA VAL A 62 3.19 -2.20 4.04
C VAL A 62 3.36 -0.95 4.90
N LEU A 63 4.36 -0.95 5.79
CA LEU A 63 4.67 0.18 6.65
C LEU A 63 5.08 1.41 5.85
N ALA A 64 5.82 1.25 4.75
CA ALA A 64 6.15 2.36 3.84
C ALA A 64 4.89 2.96 3.21
N GLY A 65 3.93 2.14 2.78
CA GLY A 65 2.63 2.61 2.29
C GLY A 65 1.87 3.40 3.36
N ILE A 66 1.80 2.87 4.59
CA ILE A 66 1.16 3.57 5.73
C ILE A 66 1.89 4.88 6.02
N ALA A 67 3.22 4.89 6.00
CA ALA A 67 4.03 6.07 6.27
C ALA A 67 3.78 7.15 5.21
N VAL A 68 3.70 6.81 3.92
CA VAL A 68 3.35 7.74 2.85
C VAL A 68 1.99 8.37 3.09
N LEU A 69 0.98 7.55 3.41
CA LEU A 69 -0.36 8.04 3.67
C LEU A 69 -0.41 8.92 4.93
N GLY A 70 0.28 8.52 6.00
CA GLY A 70 0.37 9.26 7.25
C GLY A 70 1.05 10.61 7.09
N LEU A 71 2.18 10.66 6.37
CA LEU A 71 2.85 11.92 6.03
C LEU A 71 1.95 12.82 5.18
N TYR A 72 1.26 12.25 4.18
CA TYR A 72 0.35 13.01 3.34
C TYR A 72 -0.84 13.58 4.13
N ALA A 73 -1.42 12.79 5.04
CA ALA A 73 -2.47 13.24 5.93
C ALA A 73 -1.98 14.34 6.87
N ALA A 74 -0.80 14.18 7.48
CA ALA A 74 -0.18 15.19 8.33
C ALA A 74 0.07 16.51 7.56
N TYR A 75 0.58 16.41 6.34
CA TYR A 75 0.75 17.57 5.45
C TYR A 75 -0.58 18.29 5.20
N ARG A 76 -1.65 17.56 4.89
CA ARG A 76 -2.96 18.15 4.61
C ARG A 76 -3.59 18.81 5.85
N LEU A 77 -3.30 18.31 7.06
CA LEU A 77 -3.79 18.90 8.30
C LEU A 77 -3.19 20.28 8.58
N VAL A 78 -1.94 20.54 8.15
CA VAL A 78 -1.26 21.82 8.37
C VAL A 78 -1.28 22.74 7.16
N ALA A 79 -1.48 22.19 5.96
CA ALA A 79 -1.56 22.98 4.73
C ALA A 79 -2.93 23.72 4.65
N PRO A 80 -2.94 25.04 4.38
CA PRO A 80 -4.18 25.78 4.15
C PRO A 80 -4.95 25.20 2.97
N LEU A 81 -6.26 24.95 3.15
CA LEU A 81 -7.14 24.59 2.04
C LEU A 81 -7.18 25.77 1.04
N PRO A 82 -6.94 25.55 -0.26
CA PRO A 82 -7.29 26.53 -1.27
C PRO A 82 -8.80 26.78 -1.19
N ASP A 83 -9.23 28.04 -1.15
CA ASP A 83 -10.64 28.40 -1.20
C ASP A 83 -11.31 27.73 -2.40
N ASP A 84 -12.36 26.94 -2.17
CA ASP A 84 -13.33 26.54 -3.17
C ASP A 84 -14.09 27.78 -3.68
N ARG A 85 -13.46 28.63 -4.51
CA ARG A 85 -14.14 29.71 -5.26
C ARG A 85 -14.50 29.25 -6.66
N GLY A 86 -15.30 28.18 -6.75
CA GLY A 86 -15.72 27.63 -8.04
C GLY A 86 -17.04 26.88 -8.06
N VAL A 87 -17.69 26.63 -6.93
CA VAL A 87 -19.08 26.15 -6.90
C VAL A 87 -19.99 27.35 -6.71
N SER A 88 -20.02 28.23 -7.71
CA SER A 88 -21.21 29.05 -7.91
C SER A 88 -22.31 28.09 -8.33
N HIS A 89 -23.14 27.69 -7.36
CA HIS A 89 -24.49 27.27 -7.68
C HIS A 89 -25.14 28.45 -8.39
N GLU A 90 -25.13 28.44 -9.73
CA GLU A 90 -25.93 29.35 -10.53
C GLU A 90 -27.39 28.91 -10.37
N THR A 91 -27.96 29.30 -9.23
CA THR A 91 -29.39 29.47 -9.03
C THR A 91 -29.79 30.70 -9.84
N MET A 92 -30.17 30.48 -11.10
CA MET A 92 -30.98 31.36 -11.94
C MET A 92 -31.71 30.38 -12.87
N ALA A 93 -32.96 29.94 -12.69
CA ALA A 93 -34.18 30.72 -12.55
C ALA A 93 -34.26 31.88 -13.56
N ASP A 94 -34.55 31.55 -14.82
CA ASP A 94 -35.66 32.10 -15.61
C ASP A 94 -36.03 31.12 -16.74
#